data_AF-A0A973FZI8-F1
#
_entry.id   AF-A0A973FZI8-F1
#
_cell.length_a   1.000
_cell.length_b   1.000
_cell.length_c   1.000
_cell.angle_alpha   90.00
_cell.angle_beta   90.00
_cell.angle_gamma   90.00
#
_symmetry.space_group_name_H-M   'P 1'
#
loop_
_entity.id
_entity.type
_entity.pdbx_description
1 polymer ?
#
loop_
_entity_poly.entity_id
_entity_poly.type
_entity_poly.pdbx_seq_one_letter_code
_entity_poly.pdbx_strand_id
1 'polypeptide(L)'
;MARFKFLVKTGGCSPSGTFSDVWCRIVDWRGMESPEIQIHRIGEEGLEPGTSMTVLLDVPGDYDPVAEIEVRTDNTPEDSFWLLEKIEVTNLDTRDECSFAFNDNSSAGELFSTLNEVVHRRTAPAAEVFWCARDLSVYPDQNHHFLAIMFRNRNAAALMYPEYLTDTDPVNGHYFMTLGGYAEGTGKMMCCQFNQEDDADTFRTYLNTGKFFGSWYDMDYERHLIQPLNGKSELELAESIIRAGKCFMMHENRPEACQQAGNCATFVNSLLAALGYSSGYRTERGTFWVAPCEENLMDISFFSPP
;
A
#
# COMPACT_ATOMS: atom_id res chain seq x y z
N MET A 1 -10.30 20.78 -13.65
CA MET A 1 -9.60 21.23 -12.44
C MET A 1 -9.74 20.08 -11.49
N ALA A 2 -8.64 19.41 -11.18
CA ALA A 2 -8.59 18.34 -10.20
C ALA A 2 -8.13 18.93 -8.87
N ARG A 3 -8.76 18.53 -7.77
CA ARG A 3 -8.42 19.00 -6.43
C ARG A 3 -7.45 18.04 -5.77
N PHE A 4 -6.34 18.55 -5.29
CA PHE A 4 -5.32 17.76 -4.60
C PHE A 4 -5.05 18.27 -3.19
N LYS A 5 -4.78 17.33 -2.28
CA LYS A 5 -4.22 17.58 -0.96
C LYS A 5 -2.81 17.01 -0.91
N PHE A 6 -1.84 17.86 -0.61
CA PHE A 6 -0.45 17.47 -0.35
C PHE A 6 -0.21 17.54 1.15
N LEU A 7 0.22 16.44 1.77
CA LEU A 7 0.73 16.40 3.13
C LEU A 7 2.24 16.17 3.06
N VAL A 8 3.00 17.23 3.31
CA VAL A 8 4.46 17.27 3.23
C VAL A 8 5.02 17.09 4.63
N LYS A 9 5.93 16.12 4.81
CA LYS A 9 6.55 15.82 6.10
C LYS A 9 8.05 16.10 6.04
N THR A 10 8.51 16.97 6.94
CA THR A 10 9.93 17.30 7.11
C THR A 10 10.57 16.39 8.15
N GLY A 11 11.79 15.93 7.89
CA GLY A 11 12.55 15.10 8.82
C GLY A 11 12.83 15.82 10.15
N GLY A 12 13.06 15.06 11.22
CA GLY A 12 13.17 15.61 12.59
C GLY A 12 14.56 16.10 13.03
N CYS A 13 15.62 15.83 12.28
CA CYS A 13 17.01 16.09 12.72
C CYS A 13 17.46 17.51 12.38
N SER A 14 17.86 18.34 13.34
CA SER A 14 18.38 19.68 13.02
C SER A 14 19.77 19.61 12.34
N PRO A 15 20.03 20.33 11.23
CA PRO A 15 19.11 21.18 10.45
C PRO A 15 18.41 20.36 9.34
N SER A 16 17.09 20.19 9.41
CA SER A 16 16.27 19.44 8.43
C SER A 16 15.17 20.26 7.77
N GLY A 17 14.86 21.44 8.29
CA GLY A 17 13.80 22.29 7.76
C GLY A 17 14.32 23.33 6.78
N THR A 18 13.44 23.80 5.90
CA THR A 18 13.77 24.77 4.84
C THR A 18 13.01 26.07 5.01
N PHE A 19 13.63 27.16 4.56
CA PHE A 19 13.00 28.48 4.43
C PHE A 19 12.89 28.91 2.96
N SER A 20 13.02 27.96 2.03
CA SER A 20 12.96 28.20 0.60
C SER A 20 11.56 28.14 0.04
N ASP A 21 11.39 28.74 -1.13
CA ASP A 21 10.23 28.44 -1.94
C ASP A 21 10.30 26.97 -2.37
N VAL A 22 9.17 26.28 -2.32
CA VAL A 22 9.05 24.88 -2.74
C VAL A 22 8.01 24.76 -3.82
N TRP A 23 8.35 24.03 -4.87
CA TRP A 23 7.46 23.71 -5.97
C TRP A 23 7.35 22.21 -6.18
N CYS A 24 6.20 21.80 -6.69
CA CYS A 24 5.95 20.44 -7.10
C CYS A 24 5.42 20.36 -8.53
N ARG A 25 5.76 19.26 -9.21
CA ARG A 25 5.06 18.77 -10.39
C ARG A 25 4.58 17.37 -10.11
N ILE A 26 3.36 17.05 -10.52
CA ILE A 26 2.86 15.67 -10.51
C ILE A 26 2.86 15.13 -11.93
N VAL A 27 3.13 13.84 -12.07
CA VAL A 27 2.95 13.11 -13.31
C VAL A 27 1.97 11.99 -13.02
N ASP A 28 0.88 11.90 -13.79
CA ASP A 28 -0.03 10.76 -13.68
C ASP A 28 0.50 9.53 -14.44
N TRP A 29 -0.17 8.38 -14.28
CA TRP A 29 0.25 7.14 -14.95
C TRP A 29 0.18 7.16 -16.48
N ARG A 30 -0.52 8.13 -17.08
CA ARG A 30 -0.56 8.32 -18.53
C ARG A 30 0.65 9.12 -19.02
N GLY A 31 1.52 9.58 -18.11
CA GLY A 31 2.61 10.50 -18.39
C GLY A 31 2.13 11.94 -18.53
N MET A 32 0.91 12.28 -18.09
CA MET A 32 0.43 13.65 -18.09
C MET A 32 1.08 14.40 -16.93
N GLU A 33 1.88 15.40 -17.28
CA GLU A 33 2.53 16.27 -16.31
C GLU A 33 1.66 17.47 -15.97
N SER A 34 1.63 17.85 -14.68
CA SER A 34 1.05 19.11 -14.28
C SER A 34 1.94 20.30 -14.63
N PRO A 35 1.40 21.53 -14.62
CA PRO A 35 2.23 22.71 -14.41
C PRO A 35 3.05 22.57 -13.12
N GLU A 36 4.16 23.29 -13.03
CA GLU A 36 4.87 23.46 -11.76
C GLU A 36 4.02 24.33 -10.83
N ILE A 37 3.78 23.86 -9.61
CA ILE A 37 2.90 24.49 -8.64
C ILE A 37 3.71 24.82 -7.39
N GLN A 38 3.66 26.07 -6.95
CA GLN A 38 4.29 26.48 -5.71
C GLN A 38 3.45 25.98 -4.52
N ILE A 39 4.07 25.21 -3.63
CA ILE A 39 3.41 24.60 -2.47
C ILE A 39 3.84 25.24 -1.14
N HIS A 40 4.94 25.99 -1.13
CA HIS A 40 5.42 26.74 0.02
C HIS A 40 6.15 27.99 -0.47
N ARG A 41 6.00 29.09 0.27
CA ARG A 41 6.72 30.34 0.05
C ARG A 41 7.68 30.64 1.18
N ILE A 42 8.79 31.29 0.85
CA ILE A 42 9.72 31.83 1.84
C ILE A 42 8.97 32.70 2.86
N GLY A 43 9.19 32.39 4.15
CA GLY A 43 8.54 33.04 5.28
C GLY A 43 7.20 32.43 5.71
N GLU A 44 6.69 31.41 5.01
CA GLU A 44 5.62 30.56 5.52
C GLU A 44 6.16 29.57 6.57
N GLU A 45 5.29 29.17 7.49
CA GLU A 45 5.58 28.15 8.51
C GLU A 45 5.18 26.77 7.98
N GLY A 46 5.72 25.71 8.59
CA GLY A 46 5.27 24.33 8.33
C GLY A 46 6.31 23.42 7.67
N LEU A 47 7.49 23.95 7.35
CA LEU A 47 8.64 23.17 6.86
C LEU A 47 9.84 23.18 7.83
N GLU A 48 9.63 23.49 9.11
CA GLU A 48 10.63 23.33 10.17
C GLU A 48 10.97 21.85 10.44
N PRO A 49 12.10 21.56 11.13
CA PRO A 49 12.44 20.20 11.56
C PRO A 49 11.28 19.48 12.28
N GLY A 50 10.88 18.33 11.75
CA GLY A 50 9.89 17.44 12.34
C GLY A 50 8.44 17.89 12.18
N THR A 51 8.16 18.93 11.40
CA THR A 51 6.80 19.41 11.16
C THR A 51 6.16 18.75 9.93
N SER A 52 4.87 19.00 9.77
CA SER A 52 4.12 18.58 8.59
C SER A 52 3.22 19.71 8.11
N MET A 53 3.22 19.95 6.80
CA MET A 53 2.43 20.97 6.14
C MET A 53 1.37 20.33 5.27
N THR A 54 0.13 20.83 5.32
CA THR A 54 -0.93 20.42 4.39
C THR A 54 -1.24 21.55 3.42
N VAL A 55 -1.25 21.25 2.12
CA VAL A 55 -1.55 22.21 1.04
C VAL A 55 -2.70 21.67 0.21
N LEU A 56 -3.69 22.52 -0.08
CA LEU A 56 -4.81 22.22 -0.96
C LEU A 56 -4.65 22.99 -2.26
N LEU A 57 -4.69 22.30 -3.40
CA LEU A 57 -4.38 22.86 -4.71
C LEU A 57 -5.45 22.47 -5.74
N ASP A 58 -5.88 23.44 -6.54
CA ASP A 58 -6.63 23.21 -7.77
C ASP A 58 -5.65 23.11 -8.93
N VAL A 59 -5.53 21.91 -9.52
CA VAL A 59 -4.61 21.65 -10.63
C VAL A 59 -5.38 21.62 -11.95
N PRO A 60 -5.00 22.43 -12.96
CA PRO A 60 -5.61 22.37 -14.28
C PRO A 60 -5.38 21.02 -14.94
N GLY A 61 -6.47 20.38 -15.36
CA GLY A 61 -6.47 19.05 -15.94
C GLY A 61 -7.49 18.14 -15.27
N ASP A 62 -7.49 16.90 -15.75
CA ASP A 62 -8.12 15.73 -15.18
C ASP A 62 -7.02 14.67 -15.14
N TYR A 63 -6.62 14.27 -13.93
CA TYR A 63 -5.44 13.43 -13.72
C TYR A 63 -5.88 12.06 -13.25
N ASP A 64 -5.28 11.04 -13.86
CA ASP A 64 -5.30 9.67 -13.32
C ASP A 64 -4.51 9.64 -11.99
N PRO A 65 -4.49 8.52 -11.24
CA PRO A 65 -3.71 8.45 -10.01
C PRO A 65 -2.26 8.90 -10.23
N VAL A 66 -1.70 9.63 -9.26
CA VAL A 66 -0.35 10.20 -9.39
C VAL A 66 0.68 9.07 -9.41
N ALA A 67 1.53 9.09 -10.42
CA ALA A 67 2.61 8.13 -10.65
C ALA A 67 3.96 8.66 -10.20
N GLU A 68 4.23 9.94 -10.40
CA GLU A 68 5.48 10.56 -9.99
C GLU A 68 5.22 11.91 -9.35
N ILE A 69 6.06 12.26 -8.40
CA ILE A 69 6.18 13.64 -7.92
C ILE A 69 7.60 14.12 -8.16
N GLU A 70 7.68 15.34 -8.64
CA GLU A 70 8.90 16.10 -8.75
C GLU A 70 8.84 17.23 -7.73
N VAL A 71 9.87 17.36 -6.90
CA VAL A 71 9.97 18.41 -5.88
C VAL A 71 11.21 19.23 -6.14
N ARG A 72 11.05 20.55 -6.14
CA ARG A 72 12.11 21.53 -6.36
C ARG A 72 12.11 22.58 -5.27
N THR A 73 13.29 22.98 -4.83
CA THR A 73 13.50 24.19 -4.02
C THR A 73 14.35 25.19 -4.80
N ASP A 74 14.24 26.48 -4.51
CA ASP A 74 15.11 27.51 -5.09
C ASP A 74 16.39 27.75 -4.28
N ASN A 75 16.50 27.13 -3.11
CA ASN A 75 17.62 27.27 -2.19
C ASN A 75 17.83 28.72 -1.73
N THR A 76 16.76 29.50 -1.59
CA THR A 76 16.78 30.84 -1.00
C THR A 76 16.36 30.75 0.48
N PRO A 77 17.08 31.35 1.45
CA PRO A 77 18.42 31.91 1.34
C PRO A 77 19.46 30.83 1.03
N GLU A 78 20.62 31.25 0.53
CA GLU A 78 21.76 30.39 0.21
C GLU A 78 22.06 29.41 1.37
N ASP A 79 22.36 28.15 1.03
CA ASP A 79 22.51 27.03 1.97
C ASP A 79 21.25 26.63 2.76
N SER A 80 20.05 26.80 2.18
CA SER A 80 18.84 26.21 2.74
C SER A 80 18.85 24.69 2.59
N PHE A 81 19.14 23.99 3.68
CA PHE A 81 19.02 22.53 3.75
C PHE A 81 17.56 22.10 3.89
N TRP A 82 17.16 21.03 3.21
CA TRP A 82 15.90 20.37 3.49
C TRP A 82 16.08 18.87 3.55
N LEU A 83 15.62 18.25 4.63
CA LEU A 83 15.43 16.81 4.70
C LEU A 83 13.94 16.55 4.55
N LEU A 84 13.46 16.44 3.32
CA LEU A 84 12.12 15.97 3.05
C LEU A 84 12.02 14.49 3.41
N GLU A 85 11.09 14.12 4.29
CA GLU A 85 10.89 12.73 4.68
C GLU A 85 9.92 12.05 3.70
N LYS A 86 8.76 12.69 3.47
CA LYS A 86 7.64 12.08 2.75
C LYS A 86 6.71 13.15 2.20
N ILE A 87 6.10 12.89 1.04
CA ILE A 87 4.93 13.63 0.56
C ILE A 87 3.79 12.65 0.32
N GLU A 88 2.63 12.92 0.90
CA GLU A 88 1.39 12.22 0.59
C GLU A 88 0.51 13.11 -0.29
N VAL A 89 0.03 12.58 -1.40
CA VAL A 89 -0.81 13.26 -2.37
C VAL A 89 -2.15 12.54 -2.43
N THR A 90 -3.22 13.25 -2.09
CA THR A 90 -4.60 12.77 -2.25
C THR A 90 -5.26 13.54 -3.39
N ASN A 91 -5.73 12.85 -4.43
CA ASN A 91 -6.73 13.41 -5.36
C ASN A 91 -8.08 13.42 -4.64
N LEU A 92 -8.62 14.59 -4.35
CA LEU A 92 -9.85 14.75 -3.57
C LEU A 92 -11.12 14.45 -4.39
N ASP A 93 -11.02 14.42 -5.71
CA ASP A 93 -12.14 14.11 -6.59
C ASP A 93 -12.31 12.60 -6.75
N THR A 94 -11.21 11.86 -6.89
CA THR A 94 -11.22 10.38 -6.99
C THR A 94 -11.00 9.67 -5.66
N ARG A 95 -10.49 10.38 -4.63
CA ARG A 95 -10.00 9.83 -3.35
C ARG A 95 -8.76 8.95 -3.48
N ASP A 96 -8.04 9.04 -4.59
CA ASP A 96 -6.78 8.30 -4.76
C ASP A 96 -5.68 8.90 -3.89
N GLU A 97 -4.96 8.04 -3.18
CA GLU A 97 -3.88 8.44 -2.29
C GLU A 97 -2.55 7.80 -2.74
N CYS A 98 -1.50 8.62 -2.74
CA CYS A 98 -0.14 8.20 -3.03
C CYS A 98 0.81 8.74 -1.99
N SER A 99 1.79 7.93 -1.60
CA SER A 99 2.86 8.34 -0.70
C SER A 99 4.21 8.21 -1.41
N PHE A 100 5.03 9.25 -1.30
CA PHE A 100 6.36 9.32 -1.87
C PHE A 100 7.35 9.51 -0.72
N ALA A 101 8.10 8.46 -0.40
CA ALA A 101 9.18 8.55 0.59
C ALA A 101 10.45 9.12 -0.06
N PHE A 102 11.07 10.08 0.61
CA PHE A 102 12.31 10.72 0.16
C PHE A 102 13.50 10.31 1.03
N ASN A 103 13.24 9.92 2.28
CA ASN A 103 14.21 9.40 3.23
C ASN A 103 13.68 8.08 3.82
N ASP A 104 13.93 6.95 3.14
CA ASP A 104 13.76 5.62 3.72
C ASP A 104 15.12 5.03 4.12
N ASN A 105 15.13 4.13 5.10
CA ASN A 105 16.36 3.53 5.63
C ASN A 105 17.12 2.62 4.61
N SER A 106 16.70 2.56 3.35
CA SER A 106 17.32 1.74 2.29
C SER A 106 18.26 2.53 1.36
N SER A 107 18.08 3.85 1.29
CA SER A 107 19.02 4.79 0.68
C SER A 107 19.37 5.85 1.70
N ALA A 108 20.65 5.97 2.09
CA ALA A 108 21.12 7.01 3.00
C ALA A 108 20.42 8.34 2.70
N GLY A 109 19.60 8.82 3.65
CA GLY A 109 18.63 9.90 3.43
C GLY A 109 19.17 10.97 2.50
N GLU A 110 18.56 11.09 1.31
CA GLU A 110 18.99 12.06 0.32
C GLU A 110 18.66 13.45 0.86
N LEU A 111 19.67 14.10 1.42
CA LEU A 111 19.61 15.50 1.81
C LEU A 111 19.42 16.33 0.53
N PHE A 112 18.49 17.27 0.55
CA PHE A 112 18.45 18.34 -0.44
C PHE A 112 19.61 19.28 -0.06
N SER A 113 20.85 18.98 -0.52
CA SER A 113 22.02 19.82 -0.22
C SER A 113 22.69 20.38 -1.48
N THR A 114 22.53 21.71 -1.62
CA THR A 114 23.55 22.74 -1.86
C THR A 114 24.18 23.00 -3.23
N LEU A 115 23.89 22.29 -4.33
CA LEU A 115 24.45 22.70 -5.64
C LEU A 115 23.47 22.51 -6.80
N ASN A 116 22.84 23.64 -7.21
CA ASN A 116 21.92 23.82 -8.35
C ASN A 116 20.52 23.20 -8.14
N GLU A 117 19.50 23.80 -8.75
CA GLU A 117 18.09 23.36 -8.80
C GLU A 117 17.94 21.84 -8.60
N VAL A 118 17.67 21.43 -7.36
CA VAL A 118 17.59 19.99 -7.07
C VAL A 118 16.18 19.53 -7.39
N VAL A 119 16.07 18.81 -8.49
CA VAL A 119 14.84 18.19 -8.96
C VAL A 119 14.83 16.73 -8.45
N HIS A 120 14.15 16.47 -7.34
CA HIS A 120 13.96 15.10 -6.88
C HIS A 120 12.69 14.52 -7.48
N ARG A 121 12.84 13.48 -8.30
CA ARG A 121 11.75 12.71 -8.86
C ARG A 121 11.59 11.40 -8.09
N ARG A 122 10.38 11.12 -7.62
CA ARG A 122 10.02 9.85 -6.99
C ARG A 122 8.85 9.23 -7.74
N THR A 123 9.00 7.96 -8.13
CA THR A 123 7.93 7.16 -8.71
C THR A 123 7.19 6.44 -7.59
N ALA A 124 5.86 6.42 -7.67
CA ALA A 124 4.99 5.70 -6.76
C ALA A 124 5.25 4.19 -6.86
N PRO A 125 5.06 3.43 -5.77
CA PRO A 125 5.28 1.99 -5.78
C PRO A 125 4.33 1.32 -6.78
N ALA A 126 4.86 0.42 -7.62
CA ALA A 126 4.07 -0.23 -8.68
C ALA A 126 2.94 -1.15 -8.12
N ALA A 127 3.09 -1.60 -6.88
CA ALA A 127 2.11 -2.36 -6.14
C ALA A 127 2.16 -1.98 -4.65
N GLU A 128 1.07 -2.20 -3.93
CA GLU A 128 1.02 -2.12 -2.47
C GLU A 128 0.36 -3.40 -1.94
N VAL A 129 0.92 -3.93 -0.85
CA VAL A 129 0.43 -5.17 -0.24
C VAL A 129 -0.14 -4.86 1.12
N PHE A 130 -1.36 -5.32 1.37
CA PHE A 130 -2.05 -5.15 2.63
C PHE A 130 -2.37 -6.50 3.25
N TRP A 131 -2.19 -6.60 4.57
CA TRP A 131 -2.90 -7.59 5.37
C TRP A 131 -4.23 -6.99 5.77
N CYS A 132 -5.31 -7.64 5.36
CA CYS A 132 -6.68 -7.22 5.57
C CYS A 132 -7.38 -8.13 6.57
N ALA A 133 -8.32 -7.56 7.32
CA ALA A 133 -9.30 -8.30 8.08
C ALA A 133 -10.70 -7.72 7.85
N ARG A 134 -11.72 -8.59 7.89
CA ARG A 134 -13.13 -8.20 7.83
C ARG A 134 -14.00 -9.06 8.74
N ASP A 135 -15.06 -8.46 9.25
CA ASP A 135 -16.12 -9.18 9.95
C ASP A 135 -17.09 -9.83 8.94
N LEU A 136 -17.26 -11.15 9.04
CA LEU A 136 -18.31 -11.89 8.35
C LEU A 136 -19.50 -11.96 9.32
N SER A 137 -20.44 -11.02 9.22
CA SER A 137 -21.58 -10.88 10.15
C SER A 137 -22.60 -12.03 10.21
N VAL A 138 -22.20 -13.24 9.82
CA VAL A 138 -22.97 -14.47 9.96
C VAL A 138 -22.35 -15.38 11.02
N TYR A 139 -22.99 -15.41 12.18
CA TYR A 139 -22.73 -16.28 13.32
C TYR A 139 -22.51 -17.77 12.95
N PRO A 140 -21.63 -18.54 13.63
CA PRO A 140 -20.79 -18.16 14.77
C PRO A 140 -19.32 -17.96 14.34
N ASP A 141 -18.81 -16.76 14.58
CA ASP A 141 -17.39 -16.44 14.74
C ASP A 141 -16.45 -16.75 13.57
N GLN A 142 -16.43 -15.98 12.47
CA GLN A 142 -15.24 -15.98 11.61
C GLN A 142 -14.92 -14.60 11.06
N ASN A 143 -14.14 -13.84 11.83
CA ASN A 143 -13.29 -12.82 11.25
C ASN A 143 -12.43 -13.46 10.15
N HIS A 144 -12.34 -12.80 9.00
CA HIS A 144 -11.59 -13.33 7.86
C HIS A 144 -10.36 -12.48 7.56
N HIS A 145 -9.19 -13.11 7.58
CA HIS A 145 -7.93 -12.48 7.22
C HIS A 145 -7.51 -12.89 5.81
N PHE A 146 -7.03 -11.92 5.04
CA PHE A 146 -6.52 -12.14 3.70
C PHE A 146 -5.44 -11.11 3.35
N LEU A 147 -4.73 -11.34 2.26
CA LEU A 147 -3.84 -10.35 1.67
C LEU A 147 -4.54 -9.68 0.49
N ALA A 148 -4.43 -8.36 0.37
CA ALA A 148 -4.80 -7.63 -0.81
C ALA A 148 -3.56 -7.04 -1.46
N ILE A 149 -3.38 -7.28 -2.76
CA ILE A 149 -2.33 -6.65 -3.56
C ILE A 149 -3.01 -5.66 -4.47
N MET A 150 -2.74 -4.39 -4.28
CA MET A 150 -3.24 -3.30 -5.08
C MET A 150 -2.17 -2.90 -6.08
N PHE A 151 -2.47 -3.05 -7.36
CA PHE A 151 -1.63 -2.59 -8.46
C PHE A 151 -2.11 -1.24 -8.93
N ARG A 152 -1.17 -0.31 -9.07
CA ARG A 152 -1.51 1.06 -9.44
C ARG A 152 -1.81 1.23 -10.93
N ASN A 153 -1.44 0.26 -11.76
CA ASN A 153 -1.76 0.28 -13.19
C ASN A 153 -1.92 -1.13 -13.78
N ARG A 154 -2.54 -1.17 -14.96
CA ARG A 154 -2.82 -2.41 -15.69
C ARG A 154 -1.57 -3.19 -16.05
N ASN A 155 -0.46 -2.52 -16.37
CA ASN A 155 0.77 -3.19 -16.79
C ASN A 155 1.41 -3.92 -15.60
N ALA A 156 1.49 -3.26 -14.44
CA ALA A 156 1.95 -3.89 -13.20
C ALA A 156 1.04 -5.08 -12.83
N ALA A 157 -0.28 -4.90 -12.90
CA ALA A 157 -1.21 -6.00 -12.70
C ALA A 157 -1.01 -7.14 -13.74
N ALA A 158 -0.80 -6.81 -15.01
CA ALA A 158 -0.66 -7.79 -16.10
C ALA A 158 0.63 -8.59 -16.05
N LEU A 159 1.71 -8.00 -15.53
CA LEU A 159 2.96 -8.74 -15.28
C LEU A 159 2.77 -9.82 -14.21
N MET A 160 1.90 -9.58 -13.24
CA MET A 160 1.79 -10.36 -12.01
C MET A 160 0.58 -11.31 -12.00
N TYR A 161 -0.48 -10.93 -12.71
CA TYR A 161 -1.81 -11.53 -12.67
C TYR A 161 -2.39 -11.85 -14.06
N PRO A 162 -1.60 -12.28 -15.07
CA PRO A 162 -2.10 -12.38 -16.45
C PRO A 162 -3.25 -13.38 -16.60
N GLU A 163 -3.23 -14.49 -15.87
CA GLU A 163 -4.27 -15.54 -15.91
C GLU A 163 -5.59 -15.16 -15.23
N TYR A 164 -5.62 -14.08 -14.47
CA TYR A 164 -6.77 -13.74 -13.65
C TYR A 164 -7.27 -12.29 -13.85
N LEU A 165 -6.66 -11.52 -14.76
CA LEU A 165 -7.18 -10.26 -15.30
C LEU A 165 -8.42 -10.49 -16.18
N THR A 166 -9.46 -11.10 -15.61
CA THR A 166 -10.73 -11.36 -16.30
C THR A 166 -11.68 -10.17 -16.22
N ASP A 167 -11.52 -9.31 -15.20
CA ASP A 167 -12.15 -7.98 -15.12
C ASP A 167 -11.26 -6.96 -15.84
N THR A 168 -11.77 -6.42 -16.96
CA THR A 168 -11.06 -5.40 -17.75
C THR A 168 -11.05 -4.02 -17.10
N ASP A 169 -11.84 -3.83 -16.04
CA ASP A 169 -12.20 -2.53 -15.52
C ASP A 169 -11.65 -2.32 -14.09
N PRO A 170 -10.77 -1.33 -13.89
CA PRO A 170 -10.25 -1.02 -12.57
C PRO A 170 -11.35 -0.43 -11.67
N VAL A 171 -11.31 -0.75 -10.37
CA VAL A 171 -12.22 -0.14 -9.39
C VAL A 171 -11.58 1.14 -8.88
N ASN A 172 -12.19 2.27 -9.24
CA ASN A 172 -11.67 3.62 -8.94
C ASN A 172 -10.23 3.82 -9.43
N GLY A 173 -9.91 3.30 -10.62
CA GLY A 173 -8.55 3.43 -11.19
C GLY A 173 -7.54 2.39 -10.68
N HIS A 174 -7.89 1.58 -9.69
CA HIS A 174 -7.00 0.53 -9.16
C HIS A 174 -7.29 -0.84 -9.74
N TYR A 175 -6.22 -1.58 -10.02
CA TYR A 175 -6.26 -3.01 -10.26
C TYR A 175 -5.89 -3.70 -8.95
N PHE A 176 -6.50 -4.82 -8.61
CA PHE A 176 -6.14 -5.51 -7.38
C PHE A 176 -6.34 -7.01 -7.52
N MET A 177 -5.76 -7.73 -6.57
CA MET A 177 -6.06 -9.13 -6.33
C MET A 177 -6.10 -9.40 -4.83
N THR A 178 -6.86 -10.41 -4.43
CA THR A 178 -6.90 -10.89 -3.05
C THR A 178 -6.37 -12.31 -2.97
N LEU A 179 -5.82 -12.66 -1.80
CA LEU A 179 -5.24 -13.96 -1.50
C LEU A 179 -5.63 -14.35 -0.07
N GLY A 180 -6.54 -15.31 0.07
CA GLY A 180 -7.05 -15.79 1.35
C GLY A 180 -6.83 -17.28 1.56
N GLY A 181 -6.77 -17.69 2.83
CA GLY A 181 -6.84 -19.09 3.24
C GLY A 181 -8.27 -19.43 3.68
N TYR A 182 -8.83 -20.53 3.16
CA TYR A 182 -10.21 -20.95 3.42
C TYR A 182 -10.29 -22.42 3.81
N ALA A 183 -11.22 -22.74 4.71
CA ALA A 183 -11.61 -24.12 4.97
C ALA A 183 -12.58 -24.59 3.90
N GLU A 184 -12.20 -25.56 3.07
CA GLU A 184 -13.08 -26.00 1.98
C GLU A 184 -14.16 -26.97 2.49
N GLY A 185 -15.13 -26.57 3.34
CA GLY A 185 -16.35 -27.28 3.85
C GLY A 185 -16.24 -28.08 5.18
N THR A 186 -17.09 -29.10 5.42
CA THR A 186 -17.10 -29.86 6.70
C THR A 186 -15.89 -30.79 6.93
N GLY A 187 -14.99 -30.42 7.85
CA GLY A 187 -13.80 -31.21 8.25
C GLY A 187 -12.59 -31.04 7.33
N LYS A 188 -12.45 -29.89 6.66
CA LYS A 188 -11.69 -29.80 5.41
C LYS A 188 -10.37 -29.02 5.49
N MET A 189 -9.48 -29.38 4.56
CA MET A 189 -8.15 -28.83 4.37
C MET A 189 -8.19 -27.32 4.12
N MET A 190 -7.18 -26.62 4.64
CA MET A 190 -6.92 -25.24 4.29
C MET A 190 -6.58 -25.17 2.80
N CYS A 191 -7.31 -24.38 2.04
CA CYS A 191 -7.02 -24.08 0.65
C CYS A 191 -6.69 -22.59 0.50
N CYS A 192 -5.87 -22.28 -0.49
CA CYS A 192 -5.53 -20.93 -0.86
C CYS A 192 -6.41 -20.53 -2.05
N GLN A 193 -7.09 -19.39 -1.97
CA GLN A 193 -7.91 -18.87 -3.07
C GLN A 193 -7.47 -17.46 -3.44
N PHE A 194 -7.35 -17.26 -4.75
CA PHE A 194 -7.13 -15.95 -5.36
C PHE A 194 -8.49 -15.36 -5.76
N ASN A 195 -8.69 -14.07 -5.47
CA ASN A 195 -9.92 -13.33 -5.83
C ASN A 195 -11.22 -14.05 -5.43
N GLN A 196 -11.25 -14.60 -4.21
CA GLN A 196 -12.52 -15.07 -3.66
C GLN A 196 -13.50 -13.89 -3.63
N GLU A 197 -14.74 -14.15 -4.05
CA GLU A 197 -15.73 -13.11 -4.38
C GLU A 197 -15.96 -12.14 -3.22
N ASP A 198 -16.11 -12.65 -1.99
CA ASP A 198 -16.40 -11.82 -0.83
C ASP A 198 -15.19 -10.95 -0.40
N ASP A 199 -13.96 -11.45 -0.51
CA ASP A 199 -12.74 -10.67 -0.28
C ASP A 199 -12.59 -9.57 -1.33
N ALA A 200 -12.84 -9.93 -2.60
CA ALA A 200 -12.82 -8.98 -3.68
C ALA A 200 -13.87 -7.88 -3.47
N ASP A 201 -15.11 -8.24 -3.15
CA ASP A 201 -16.20 -7.29 -2.91
C ASP A 201 -15.97 -6.36 -1.73
N THR A 202 -15.36 -6.89 -0.65
CA THR A 202 -14.94 -6.07 0.48
C THR A 202 -13.91 -5.04 0.04
N PHE A 203 -12.90 -5.45 -0.74
CA PHE A 203 -11.88 -4.54 -1.26
C PHE A 203 -12.46 -3.55 -2.28
N ARG A 204 -13.41 -3.96 -3.15
CA ARG A 204 -14.14 -3.07 -4.07
C ARG A 204 -14.91 -2.00 -3.30
N THR A 205 -15.56 -2.39 -2.20
CA THR A 205 -16.30 -1.48 -1.33
C THR A 205 -15.37 -0.49 -0.66
N TYR A 206 -14.20 -0.93 -0.20
CA TYR A 206 -13.17 -0.04 0.31
C TYR A 206 -12.71 0.99 -0.74
N LEU A 207 -12.40 0.53 -1.96
CA LEU A 207 -11.94 1.39 -3.05
C LEU A 207 -13.01 2.37 -3.54
N ASN A 208 -14.30 2.02 -3.43
CA ASN A 208 -15.39 2.87 -3.85
C ASN A 208 -16.61 2.76 -2.90
N THR A 209 -16.45 3.36 -1.72
CA THR A 209 -17.48 3.34 -0.67
C THR A 209 -18.81 3.95 -1.13
N GLY A 210 -18.82 4.86 -2.09
CA GLY A 210 -20.06 5.50 -2.58
C GLY A 210 -20.88 4.65 -3.55
N LYS A 211 -20.25 3.73 -4.29
CA LYS A 211 -20.90 2.88 -5.30
C LYS A 211 -21.42 1.56 -4.72
N PHE A 212 -20.72 1.03 -3.72
CA PHE A 212 -20.97 -0.30 -3.16
C PHE A 212 -21.62 -0.26 -1.76
N PHE A 213 -21.99 0.92 -1.25
CA PHE A 213 -22.78 1.03 -0.02
C PHE A 213 -24.21 0.52 -0.25
N GLY A 214 -24.43 -0.77 -0.03
CA GLY A 214 -25.74 -1.42 0.02
C GLY A 214 -26.25 -1.59 1.46
N SER A 215 -27.56 -1.78 1.62
CA SER A 215 -28.26 -1.86 2.91
C SER A 215 -28.05 -3.15 3.72
N TRP A 216 -27.04 -3.94 3.37
CA TRP A 216 -26.62 -5.16 4.05
C TRP A 216 -25.10 -5.24 3.87
N TYR A 217 -24.38 -5.73 4.89
CA TYR A 217 -22.91 -5.78 5.05
C TYR A 217 -22.31 -4.64 5.90
N ASP A 218 -22.39 -4.81 7.21
CA ASP A 218 -21.50 -4.21 8.22
C ASP A 218 -20.10 -4.84 8.16
N MET A 219 -19.51 -4.91 6.96
CA MET A 219 -18.15 -5.44 6.76
C MET A 219 -17.15 -4.42 7.33
N ASP A 220 -16.92 -4.50 8.63
CA ASP A 220 -15.88 -3.74 9.31
C ASP A 220 -14.53 -4.17 8.73
N TYR A 221 -14.03 -3.40 7.76
CA TYR A 221 -12.82 -3.70 7.02
C TYR A 221 -11.66 -2.88 7.57
N GLU A 222 -10.59 -3.58 7.93
CA GLU A 222 -9.33 -2.98 8.34
C GLU A 222 -8.18 -3.53 7.48
N ARG A 223 -7.13 -2.72 7.34
CA ARG A 223 -5.94 -3.11 6.59
C ARG A 223 -4.66 -2.51 7.16
N HIS A 224 -3.59 -3.27 7.10
CA HIS A 224 -2.24 -2.83 7.43
C HIS A 224 -1.31 -3.03 6.24
N LEU A 225 -0.59 -1.97 5.86
CA LEU A 225 0.42 -2.03 4.80
C LEU A 225 1.59 -2.92 5.21
N ILE A 226 1.96 -3.85 4.33
CA ILE A 226 3.13 -4.72 4.46
C ILE A 226 4.29 -4.11 3.70
N GLN A 227 5.37 -3.84 4.42
CA GLN A 227 6.57 -3.20 3.90
C GLN A 227 7.53 -4.24 3.31
N PRO A 228 8.14 -4.02 2.15
CA PRO A 228 9.16 -4.94 1.62
C PRO A 228 10.35 -5.12 2.56
N LEU A 229 10.93 -6.33 2.58
CA LEU A 229 12.15 -6.62 3.34
C LEU A 229 13.40 -6.48 2.48
N ASN A 230 14.53 -6.15 3.11
CA ASN A 230 15.88 -6.29 2.53
C ASN A 230 16.10 -5.57 1.19
N GLY A 231 15.50 -4.38 1.01
CA GLY A 231 15.66 -3.58 -0.21
C GLY A 231 14.93 -4.15 -1.44
N LYS A 232 14.03 -5.12 -1.26
CA LYS A 232 13.09 -5.52 -2.31
C LYS A 232 12.16 -4.35 -2.64
N SER A 233 11.81 -4.23 -3.91
CA SER A 233 10.70 -3.38 -4.35
C SER A 233 9.35 -3.96 -3.92
N GLU A 234 8.31 -3.14 -3.94
CA GLU A 234 6.94 -3.54 -3.64
C GLU A 234 6.40 -4.54 -4.68
N LEU A 235 6.87 -4.45 -5.93
CA LEU A 235 6.52 -5.43 -6.96
C LEU A 235 7.16 -6.79 -6.68
N GLU A 236 8.41 -6.82 -6.23
CA GLU A 236 9.08 -8.07 -5.81
C GLU A 236 8.42 -8.68 -4.57
N LEU A 237 7.92 -7.85 -3.64
CA LEU A 237 7.10 -8.32 -2.52
C LEU A 237 5.80 -8.96 -3.03
N ALA A 238 5.06 -8.27 -3.90
CA ALA A 238 3.85 -8.81 -4.51
C ALA A 238 4.13 -10.15 -5.22
N GLU A 239 5.24 -10.26 -5.96
CA GLU A 239 5.62 -11.52 -6.64
C GLU A 239 5.90 -12.63 -5.64
N SER A 240 6.62 -12.31 -4.56
CA SER A 240 6.95 -13.26 -3.51
C SER A 240 5.69 -13.84 -2.87
N ILE A 241 4.67 -13.00 -2.63
CA ILE A 241 3.39 -13.42 -2.05
C ILE A 241 2.59 -14.29 -3.01
N ILE A 242 2.47 -13.88 -4.28
CA ILE A 242 1.75 -14.65 -5.31
C ILE A 242 2.40 -16.02 -5.49
N ARG A 243 3.74 -16.05 -5.57
CA ARG A 243 4.51 -17.29 -5.69
C ARG A 243 4.31 -18.19 -4.47
N ALA A 244 4.34 -17.64 -3.26
CA ALA A 244 4.11 -18.40 -2.03
C ALA A 244 2.70 -19.02 -1.98
N GLY A 245 1.66 -18.25 -2.34
CA GLY A 245 0.29 -18.75 -2.47
C GLY A 245 0.17 -19.87 -3.51
N LYS A 246 0.82 -19.71 -4.68
CA LYS A 246 0.90 -20.76 -5.70
C LYS A 246 1.60 -22.02 -5.20
N CYS A 247 2.69 -21.87 -4.46
CA CYS A 247 3.38 -23.02 -3.83
C CYS A 247 2.44 -23.77 -2.89
N PHE A 248 1.71 -23.05 -2.04
CA PHE A 248 0.73 -23.66 -1.14
C PHE A 248 -0.32 -24.48 -1.90
N MET A 249 -0.84 -23.96 -3.02
CA MET A 249 -1.79 -24.69 -3.86
C MET A 249 -1.21 -25.95 -4.52
N MET A 250 0.11 -26.09 -4.65
CA MET A 250 0.76 -27.27 -5.24
C MET A 250 0.98 -28.41 -4.24
N HIS A 251 1.02 -28.14 -2.93
CA HIS A 251 1.21 -29.18 -1.92
C HIS A 251 -0.05 -30.04 -1.73
N GLU A 252 0.07 -31.36 -1.87
CA GLU A 252 -1.07 -32.29 -1.76
C GLU A 252 -1.48 -32.56 -0.29
N ASN A 253 -0.55 -32.42 0.65
CA ASN A 253 -0.72 -32.74 2.08
C ASN A 253 -0.94 -31.47 2.95
N ARG A 254 -1.77 -30.55 2.49
CA ARG A 254 -2.07 -29.30 3.23
C ARG A 254 -2.76 -29.58 4.57
N PRO A 255 -2.55 -28.71 5.58
CA PRO A 255 -3.12 -28.92 6.91
C PRO A 255 -4.65 -28.83 6.89
N GLU A 256 -5.31 -29.61 7.74
CA GLU A 256 -6.75 -29.48 8.03
C GLU A 256 -7.05 -28.16 8.75
N ALA A 257 -8.06 -27.42 8.28
CA ALA A 257 -8.39 -26.10 8.80
C ALA A 257 -8.98 -26.11 10.22
N CYS A 258 -9.36 -27.27 10.77
CA CYS A 258 -10.24 -27.33 11.94
C CYS A 258 -9.66 -28.04 13.18
N GLN A 259 -8.46 -28.63 13.15
CA GLN A 259 -8.09 -29.53 14.26
C GLN A 259 -7.14 -28.98 15.33
N GLN A 260 -6.49 -27.81 15.18
CA GLN A 260 -5.87 -27.15 16.35
C GLN A 260 -5.25 -25.75 16.16
N ALA A 261 -5.04 -25.22 14.96
CA ALA A 261 -4.24 -23.99 14.81
C ALA A 261 -4.32 -23.29 13.44
N GLY A 262 -5.27 -23.63 12.55
CA GLY A 262 -5.23 -23.22 11.14
C GLY A 262 -6.47 -22.47 10.70
N ASN A 263 -6.58 -21.18 11.02
CA ASN A 263 -7.59 -20.31 10.41
C ASN A 263 -6.95 -19.42 9.32
N CYS A 264 -7.75 -18.54 8.73
CA CYS A 264 -7.31 -17.58 7.72
C CYS A 264 -6.16 -16.67 8.20
N ALA A 265 -6.15 -16.28 9.48
CA ALA A 265 -5.06 -15.50 10.08
C ALA A 265 -3.77 -16.31 10.12
N THR A 266 -3.83 -17.57 10.55
CA THR A 266 -2.67 -18.49 10.55
C THR A 266 -2.09 -18.64 9.15
N PHE A 267 -2.93 -18.73 8.11
CA PHE A 267 -2.47 -18.82 6.72
C PHE A 267 -1.62 -17.61 6.33
N VAL A 268 -2.16 -16.39 6.51
CA VAL A 268 -1.43 -15.14 6.18
C VAL A 268 -0.17 -15.02 7.02
N ASN A 269 -0.27 -15.34 8.32
CA ASN A 269 0.83 -15.29 9.25
C ASN A 269 1.99 -16.22 8.83
N SER A 270 1.65 -17.43 8.38
CA SER A 270 2.62 -18.45 7.94
C SER A 270 3.25 -18.08 6.60
N LEU A 271 2.48 -17.52 5.68
CA LEU A 271 2.98 -17.00 4.42
C LEU A 271 4.04 -15.91 4.67
N LEU A 272 3.73 -14.93 5.52
CA LEU A 272 4.68 -13.87 5.85
C LEU A 272 5.92 -14.41 6.59
N ALA A 273 5.76 -15.42 7.46
CA ALA A 273 6.91 -16.09 8.08
C ALA A 273 7.83 -16.74 7.04
N ALA A 274 7.25 -17.43 6.05
CA ALA A 274 8.00 -18.04 4.96
C ALA A 274 8.77 -17.01 4.11
N LEU A 275 8.25 -15.77 4.03
CA LEU A 275 8.93 -14.65 3.37
C LEU A 275 9.99 -13.95 4.24
N GLY A 276 10.17 -14.39 5.49
CA GLY A 276 11.21 -13.89 6.40
C GLY A 276 10.76 -12.76 7.34
N TYR A 277 9.47 -12.45 7.43
CA TYR A 277 8.98 -11.44 8.37
C TYR A 277 9.06 -11.95 9.81
N SER A 278 9.59 -11.10 10.70
CA SER A 278 9.75 -11.43 12.12
C SER A 278 8.39 -11.63 12.81
N SER A 279 8.36 -12.41 13.91
CA SER A 279 7.12 -12.59 14.68
C SER A 279 6.55 -11.27 15.18
N GLY A 280 7.40 -10.37 15.69
CA GLY A 280 6.94 -9.07 16.20
C GLY A 280 6.26 -8.22 15.11
N TYR A 281 6.85 -8.18 13.91
CA TYR A 281 6.24 -7.47 12.78
C TYR A 281 4.89 -8.08 12.38
N ARG A 282 4.81 -9.41 12.31
CA ARG A 282 3.58 -10.10 11.92
C ARG A 282 2.47 -9.92 12.96
N THR A 283 2.78 -10.03 14.25
CA THR A 283 1.81 -9.77 15.33
C THR A 283 1.30 -8.33 15.29
N GLU A 284 2.18 -7.35 15.09
CA GLU A 284 1.80 -5.93 14.96
C GLU A 284 0.86 -5.71 13.76
N ARG A 285 1.19 -6.29 12.59
CA ARG A 285 0.39 -6.10 11.35
C ARG A 285 -0.86 -6.96 11.28
N GLY A 286 -0.88 -8.11 11.94
CA GLY A 286 -2.02 -9.04 11.91
C GLY A 286 -3.07 -8.76 12.97
N THR A 287 -2.84 -7.82 13.89
CA THR A 287 -3.78 -7.50 14.98
C THR A 287 -4.68 -6.36 14.55
N PHE A 288 -5.94 -6.67 14.29
CA PHE A 288 -6.99 -5.71 13.92
C PHE A 288 -7.97 -5.52 15.08
N TRP A 289 -8.71 -4.41 15.10
CA TRP A 289 -9.76 -4.22 16.09
C TRP A 289 -10.88 -5.26 15.91
N VAL A 290 -11.24 -5.54 14.67
CA VAL A 290 -12.21 -6.60 14.33
C VAL A 290 -11.68 -7.99 14.65
N ALA A 291 -10.37 -8.23 14.49
CA ALA A 291 -9.81 -9.57 14.47
C ALA A 291 -8.37 -9.63 15.00
N PRO A 292 -8.11 -10.32 16.13
CA PRO A 292 -6.75 -10.45 16.64
C PRO A 292 -5.90 -11.34 15.73
N CYS A 293 -4.58 -11.07 15.69
CA CYS A 293 -3.64 -11.94 15.00
C CYS A 293 -3.59 -13.32 15.67
N GLU A 294 -3.56 -14.39 14.88
CA GLU A 294 -3.11 -15.68 15.37
C GLU A 294 -1.58 -15.74 15.37
N GLU A 295 -0.96 -16.07 16.51
CA GLU A 295 0.49 -16.29 16.59
C GLU A 295 0.91 -17.65 16.02
N ASN A 296 -0.06 -18.53 15.83
CA ASN A 296 0.14 -19.87 15.31
C ASN A 296 0.71 -19.86 13.88
N LEU A 297 1.49 -20.91 13.59
CA LEU A 297 2.13 -21.12 12.30
C LEU A 297 1.80 -22.50 11.75
N MET A 298 1.47 -22.54 10.46
CA MET A 298 1.57 -23.73 9.62
C MET A 298 3.05 -24.01 9.32
N ASP A 299 3.33 -25.22 8.83
CA ASP A 299 4.64 -25.52 8.27
C ASP A 299 4.92 -24.57 7.09
N ILE A 300 5.95 -23.74 7.23
CA ILE A 300 6.30 -22.71 6.24
C ILE A 300 6.79 -23.32 4.91
N SER A 301 7.18 -24.60 4.91
CA SER A 301 7.58 -25.30 3.68
C SER A 301 6.45 -25.40 2.66
N PHE A 302 5.18 -25.33 3.09
CA PHE A 302 4.05 -25.26 2.18
C PHE A 302 4.05 -24.01 1.28
N PHE A 303 4.74 -22.94 1.68
CA PHE A 303 4.85 -21.70 0.92
C PHE A 303 6.10 -21.67 0.03
N SER A 304 6.82 -22.79 -0.05
CA SER A 304 7.98 -23.00 -0.93
C SER A 304 7.68 -24.11 -1.95
N PRO A 305 8.40 -24.17 -3.08
CA PRO A 305 8.23 -25.25 -4.04
C PRO A 305 8.33 -26.64 -3.37
N PRO A 306 7.42 -27.57 -3.68
CA PRO A 306 7.42 -28.93 -3.12
C PRO A 306 8.63 -29.76 -3.54
#